data_AF-A0A099T7J4-F1
#
_entry.id   AF-A0A099T7J4-F1
#
_cell.length_a   1.000
_cell.length_b   1.000
_cell.length_c   1.000
_cell.angle_alpha   90.00
_cell.angle_beta   90.00
_cell.angle_gamma   90.00
#
_symmetry.space_group_name_H-M   'P 1'
#
loop_
_entity.id
_entity.type
_entity.pdbx_description
1 polymer ?
#
loop_
_entity_poly.entity_id
_entity_poly.type
_entity_poly.pdbx_seq_one_letter_code
_entity_poly.pdbx_strand_id
1 'polypeptide(L)'
;MWRALIVLGLLAGCAPRAALMSAPSGLDLPTRSVFVTTQRDIDPDTRVLTAARSPQSRHMQIDITLPPNRPEGEVAFPFRKPDPETDMLVSGVTSFGTQSALITGIKRALSQSDEKRVQLYIHGYNNTFADGVLRTVQMAEDFDFNGVSAHYSWPSAGNALAYAFDRESIMASRAGLQDLIVALSGLTTKEFTVVAHSVGSDLLMEVLRDLAISGRRDVLDKLDGVVLISPDIDLDVFKAQAMRIGKLPDPFIVIASPNDRALTVSARLTGQVSRVGSLGDSDELGAFDLLFLDVSGLSSGGDRLRHFTAASSPEAIRLIRQLSKTADALGRDAALRPGLIPGSVIRARQTTRIILGQP
;
A
#
# COMPACT_ATOMS: atom_id res chain seq x y z
N MET A 1 12.40 3.35 -32.91
CA MET A 1 11.76 3.55 -31.58
C MET A 1 10.38 2.88 -31.47
N TRP A 2 9.48 2.99 -32.45
CA TRP A 2 8.17 2.31 -32.42
C TRP A 2 8.23 0.77 -32.37
N ARG A 3 9.16 0.14 -33.09
CA ARG A 3 9.33 -1.33 -33.05
C ARG A 3 9.76 -1.85 -31.68
N ALA A 4 10.51 -1.07 -30.89
CA ALA A 4 10.90 -1.44 -29.53
C ALA A 4 9.75 -1.31 -28.54
N LEU A 5 8.85 -0.33 -28.73
CA LEU A 5 7.63 -0.17 -27.92
C LEU A 5 6.61 -1.28 -28.17
N ILE A 6 6.48 -1.74 -29.42
CA ILE A 6 5.59 -2.86 -29.79
C ILE A 6 6.08 -4.19 -29.21
N VAL A 7 7.39 -4.43 -29.21
CA VAL A 7 7.98 -5.66 -28.63
C VAL A 7 7.92 -5.65 -27.08
N LEU A 8 8.06 -4.50 -26.43
CA LEU A 8 7.85 -4.39 -24.98
C LEU A 8 6.37 -4.62 -24.59
N GLY A 9 5.43 -4.18 -25.43
CA GLY A 9 3.99 -4.32 -25.20
C GLY A 9 3.47 -5.76 -25.25
N LEU A 10 4.04 -6.61 -26.11
CA LEU A 10 3.67 -8.03 -26.19
C LEU A 10 4.15 -8.85 -24.98
N LEU A 11 5.20 -8.42 -24.29
CA LEU A 11 5.75 -9.12 -23.12
C LEU A 11 5.04 -8.75 -21.80
N ALA A 12 4.45 -7.55 -21.70
CA ALA A 12 3.75 -7.10 -20.50
C ALA A 12 2.41 -7.83 -20.26
N GLY A 13 1.83 -8.44 -21.30
CA GLY A 13 0.58 -9.23 -21.22
C GLY A 13 0.78 -10.70 -20.81
N CYS A 14 2.01 -11.20 -20.78
CA CYS A 14 2.33 -12.60 -20.52
C CYS A 14 2.91 -12.86 -19.12
N ALA A 15 3.05 -11.83 -18.28
CA ALA A 15 3.41 -12.04 -16.89
C ALA A 15 2.24 -12.73 -16.18
N PRO A 16 2.46 -13.87 -15.50
CA PRO A 16 1.41 -14.52 -14.74
C PRO A 16 0.85 -13.56 -13.67
N ARG A 17 -0.48 -13.53 -13.56
CA ARG A 17 -1.20 -12.69 -12.60
C ARG A 17 -1.53 -13.49 -11.35
N ALA A 18 -1.54 -12.81 -10.22
CA ALA A 18 -1.92 -13.46 -8.98
C ALA A 18 -3.35 -13.97 -9.08
N ALA A 19 -3.58 -15.16 -8.55
CA ALA A 19 -4.87 -15.82 -8.53
C ALA A 19 -5.19 -16.24 -7.10
N LEU A 20 -6.40 -15.91 -6.64
CA LEU A 20 -6.91 -16.42 -5.38
C LEU A 20 -7.46 -17.83 -5.63
N MET A 21 -6.67 -18.85 -5.27
CA MET A 21 -7.07 -20.25 -5.34
C MET A 21 -7.34 -20.79 -3.93
N SER A 22 -8.35 -21.65 -3.81
CA SER A 22 -8.69 -22.28 -2.53
C SER A 22 -7.59 -23.24 -2.06
N ALA A 23 -7.33 -23.22 -0.76
CA ALA A 23 -6.49 -24.20 -0.10
C ALA A 23 -7.15 -25.59 -0.15
N PRO A 24 -6.38 -26.67 -0.37
CA PRO A 24 -6.85 -28.04 -0.14
C PRO A 24 -7.46 -28.24 1.26
N SER A 25 -8.49 -29.07 1.36
CA SER A 25 -9.13 -29.37 2.65
C SER A 25 -8.19 -30.12 3.60
N GLY A 26 -8.27 -29.81 4.90
CA GLY A 26 -7.51 -30.50 5.96
C GLY A 26 -6.07 -30.02 6.14
N LEU A 27 -5.68 -28.90 5.52
CA LEU A 27 -4.40 -28.25 5.80
C LEU A 27 -4.43 -27.55 7.16
N ASP A 28 -3.38 -27.80 7.94
CA ASP A 28 -3.12 -27.10 9.21
C ASP A 28 -1.94 -26.14 9.00
N LEU A 29 -2.23 -25.01 8.34
CA LEU A 29 -1.26 -23.94 8.11
C LEU A 29 -1.72 -22.66 8.82
N PRO A 30 -0.79 -21.82 9.33
CA PRO A 30 -1.13 -20.51 9.84
C PRO A 30 -1.87 -19.69 8.80
N THR A 31 -2.80 -18.85 9.25
CA THR A 31 -3.58 -17.98 8.37
C THR A 31 -3.48 -16.51 8.78
N ARG A 32 -3.58 -15.62 7.80
CA ARG A 32 -3.75 -14.18 7.99
C ARG A 32 -5.06 -13.76 7.35
N SER A 33 -5.86 -13.02 8.11
CA SER A 33 -7.12 -12.45 7.65
C SER A 33 -6.88 -11.04 7.09
N VAL A 34 -7.51 -10.74 5.94
CA VAL A 34 -7.57 -9.38 5.39
C VAL A 34 -9.02 -8.95 5.26
N PHE A 35 -9.35 -7.81 5.85
CA PHE A 35 -10.64 -7.16 5.71
C PHE A 35 -10.64 -6.24 4.49
N VAL A 36 -11.36 -6.62 3.44
CA VAL A 36 -11.35 -5.92 2.15
C VAL A 36 -12.62 -5.10 1.99
N THR A 37 -12.45 -3.85 1.55
CA THR A 37 -13.50 -3.06 0.92
C THR A 37 -13.13 -2.81 -0.54
N THR A 38 -14.05 -3.02 -1.46
CA THR A 38 -13.79 -2.84 -2.90
C THR A 38 -14.94 -2.17 -3.63
N GLN A 39 -14.59 -1.28 -4.57
CA GLN A 39 -15.52 -0.70 -5.54
C GLN A 39 -15.43 -1.41 -6.91
N ARG A 40 -14.85 -2.61 -6.96
CA ARG A 40 -14.88 -3.46 -8.16
C ARG A 40 -16.28 -4.02 -8.34
N ASP A 41 -16.77 -3.99 -9.57
CA ASP A 41 -18.02 -4.63 -9.93
C ASP A 41 -17.84 -6.13 -10.19
N ILE A 42 -18.94 -6.86 -10.07
CA ILE A 42 -18.96 -8.30 -10.25
C ILE A 42 -19.49 -8.61 -11.64
N ASP A 43 -18.78 -9.47 -12.35
CA ASP A 43 -19.28 -10.05 -13.59
C ASP A 43 -20.56 -10.86 -13.31
N PRO A 44 -21.69 -10.59 -13.99
CA PRO A 44 -22.98 -11.18 -13.66
C PRO A 44 -23.01 -12.70 -13.83
N ASP A 45 -22.22 -13.24 -14.76
CA ASP A 45 -22.24 -14.65 -15.12
C ASP A 45 -21.27 -15.47 -14.26
N THR A 46 -20.02 -15.00 -14.17
CA THR A 46 -18.93 -15.70 -13.46
C THR A 46 -18.92 -15.39 -11.97
N ARG A 47 -19.59 -14.31 -11.55
CA ARG A 47 -19.60 -13.81 -10.16
C ARG A 47 -18.22 -13.41 -9.62
N VAL A 48 -17.26 -13.18 -10.52
CA VAL A 48 -15.89 -12.76 -10.19
C VAL A 48 -15.80 -11.23 -10.17
N LEU A 49 -14.97 -10.69 -9.26
CA LEU A 49 -14.66 -9.26 -9.22
C LEU A 49 -13.81 -8.85 -10.43
N THR A 50 -14.19 -7.77 -11.09
CA THR A 50 -13.58 -7.28 -12.33
C THR A 50 -12.85 -5.95 -12.13
N ALA A 51 -12.42 -5.34 -13.23
CA ALA A 51 -11.96 -3.95 -13.25
C ALA A 51 -13.10 -2.93 -13.48
N ALA A 52 -14.35 -3.38 -13.67
CA ALA A 52 -15.47 -2.45 -13.79
C ALA A 52 -15.70 -1.70 -12.48
N ARG A 53 -16.08 -0.43 -12.60
CA ARG A 53 -16.34 0.46 -11.45
C ARG A 53 -17.74 0.21 -10.93
N SER A 54 -17.90 0.06 -9.63
CA SER A 54 -19.19 -0.03 -8.97
C SER A 54 -19.44 1.19 -8.10
N PRO A 55 -20.64 1.80 -8.12
CA PRO A 55 -20.97 2.91 -7.24
C PRO A 55 -21.17 2.47 -5.78
N GLN A 56 -21.27 1.15 -5.53
CA GLN A 56 -21.44 0.58 -4.20
C GLN A 56 -20.20 -0.21 -3.80
N SER A 57 -19.73 0.03 -2.57
CA SER A 57 -18.67 -0.76 -1.96
C SER A 57 -19.19 -2.15 -1.58
N ARG A 58 -18.33 -3.15 -1.80
CA ARG A 58 -18.50 -4.52 -1.31
C ARG A 58 -17.48 -4.78 -0.22
N HIS A 59 -17.85 -5.58 0.77
CA HIS A 59 -17.05 -5.79 1.96
C HIS A 59 -16.91 -7.29 2.24
N MET A 60 -15.71 -7.72 2.62
CA MET A 60 -15.44 -9.13 2.93
C MET A 60 -14.22 -9.27 3.83
N GLN A 61 -14.11 -10.43 4.48
CA GLN A 61 -12.88 -10.94 5.07
C GLN A 61 -12.41 -12.10 4.20
N ILE A 62 -11.11 -12.14 3.91
CA ILE A 62 -10.46 -13.25 3.21
C ILE A 62 -9.35 -13.78 4.10
N ASP A 63 -9.37 -15.07 4.37
CA ASP A 63 -8.34 -15.77 5.13
C ASP A 63 -7.39 -16.46 4.15
N ILE A 64 -6.10 -16.15 4.29
CA ILE A 64 -5.04 -16.64 3.42
C ILE A 64 -4.05 -17.45 4.25
N THR A 65 -3.75 -18.66 3.79
CA THR A 65 -2.72 -19.53 4.36
C THR A 65 -1.33 -18.96 4.14
N LEU A 66 -0.45 -19.17 5.12
CA LEU A 66 0.95 -18.82 5.07
C LEU A 66 1.79 -20.08 4.77
N PRO A 67 2.35 -20.20 3.57
CA PRO A 67 3.22 -21.33 3.23
C PRO A 67 4.54 -21.23 4.01
N PRO A 68 5.10 -22.37 4.49
CA PRO A 68 6.33 -22.37 5.27
C PRO A 68 7.56 -21.95 4.47
N ASN A 69 7.57 -22.17 3.15
CA ASN A 69 8.72 -21.91 2.29
C ASN A 69 8.49 -20.70 1.36
N ARG A 70 8.08 -19.56 1.94
CA ARG A 70 7.93 -18.30 1.20
C ARG A 70 9.18 -17.42 1.31
N PRO A 71 9.74 -16.94 0.19
CA PRO A 71 10.76 -15.89 0.24
C PRO A 71 10.18 -14.55 0.73
N GLU A 72 10.91 -13.86 1.61
CA GLU A 72 10.59 -12.49 2.05
C GLU A 72 10.52 -11.55 0.83
N GLY A 73 9.55 -10.62 0.82
CA GLY A 73 9.29 -9.68 -0.28
C GLY A 73 8.51 -10.25 -1.46
N GLU A 74 8.38 -11.57 -1.56
CA GLU A 74 7.62 -12.23 -2.62
C GLU A 74 6.16 -12.47 -2.23
N VAL A 75 5.27 -12.14 -3.17
CA VAL A 75 3.88 -12.57 -3.12
C VAL A 75 3.84 -13.93 -3.78
N ALA A 76 3.76 -14.99 -2.98
CA ALA A 76 3.78 -16.35 -3.50
C ALA A 76 2.37 -16.80 -3.84
N PHE A 77 2.10 -17.02 -5.13
CA PHE A 77 0.79 -17.40 -5.63
C PHE A 77 0.90 -18.52 -6.67
N PRO A 78 -0.14 -19.35 -6.80
CA PRO A 78 -0.10 -20.51 -7.68
C PRO A 78 -0.14 -20.09 -9.15
N PHE A 79 0.86 -20.51 -9.92
CA PHE A 79 0.87 -20.36 -11.38
C PHE A 79 0.08 -21.46 -12.10
N ARG A 80 -0.15 -22.58 -11.42
CA ARG A 80 -0.78 -23.80 -11.94
C ARG A 80 -1.53 -24.50 -10.81
N LYS A 81 -1.40 -25.82 -10.69
CA LYS A 81 -1.87 -26.55 -9.51
C LYS A 81 -1.28 -25.93 -8.24
N PRO A 82 -2.10 -25.58 -7.24
CA PRO A 82 -1.63 -24.96 -6.01
C PRO A 82 -0.76 -25.92 -5.18
N ASP A 83 0.29 -25.37 -4.59
CA ASP A 83 1.22 -26.04 -3.68
C ASP A 83 1.22 -25.36 -2.31
N PRO A 84 0.58 -25.94 -1.28
CA PRO A 84 0.51 -25.36 0.06
C PRO A 84 1.86 -25.10 0.74
N GLU A 85 2.95 -25.73 0.26
CA GLU A 85 4.29 -25.52 0.81
C GLU A 85 4.90 -24.19 0.37
N THR A 86 4.43 -23.64 -0.75
CA THR A 86 5.01 -22.44 -1.37
C THR A 86 4.00 -21.34 -1.64
N ASP A 87 2.72 -21.68 -1.86
CA ASP A 87 1.70 -20.77 -2.33
C ASP A 87 0.80 -20.27 -1.20
N MET A 88 0.45 -18.99 -1.28
CA MET A 88 -0.58 -18.38 -0.44
C MET A 88 -1.95 -18.72 -1.03
N LEU A 89 -2.75 -19.47 -0.28
CA LEU A 89 -4.04 -20.00 -0.72
C LEU A 89 -5.19 -19.52 0.17
N VAL A 90 -6.38 -19.37 -0.41
CA VAL A 90 -7.59 -18.94 0.30
C VAL A 90 -8.13 -20.10 1.14
N SER A 91 -8.12 -19.96 2.47
CA SER A 91 -8.73 -20.90 3.40
C SER A 91 -10.18 -20.53 3.75
N GLY A 92 -10.57 -19.26 3.60
CA GLY A 92 -11.90 -18.79 3.96
C GLY A 92 -12.27 -17.45 3.32
N VAL A 93 -13.56 -17.27 3.05
CA VAL A 93 -14.13 -15.98 2.62
C VAL A 93 -15.43 -15.75 3.38
N THR A 94 -15.52 -14.60 4.04
CA THR A 94 -16.74 -14.14 4.70
C THR A 94 -17.19 -12.83 4.08
N SER A 95 -18.34 -12.83 3.42
CA SER A 95 -18.93 -11.60 2.85
C SER A 95 -19.67 -10.81 3.91
N PHE A 96 -19.43 -9.49 3.95
CA PHE A 96 -20.20 -8.55 4.75
C PHE A 96 -21.13 -7.75 3.82
N GLY A 97 -22.43 -7.81 4.08
CA GLY A 97 -23.43 -7.10 3.26
C GLY A 97 -23.35 -5.56 3.38
N THR A 98 -22.73 -5.05 4.44
CA THR A 98 -22.62 -3.60 4.70
C THR A 98 -21.27 -3.24 5.32
N GLN A 99 -20.88 -1.97 5.20
CA GLN A 99 -19.69 -1.45 5.86
C GLN A 99 -19.77 -1.58 7.39
N SER A 100 -20.94 -1.37 7.99
CA SER A 100 -21.11 -1.55 9.44
C SER A 100 -20.84 -2.99 9.90
N ALA A 101 -21.26 -3.98 9.09
CA ALA A 101 -20.96 -5.38 9.37
C ALA A 101 -19.45 -5.67 9.26
N LEU A 102 -18.75 -5.08 8.27
CA LEU A 102 -17.29 -5.15 8.16
C LEU A 102 -16.61 -4.58 9.41
N ILE A 103 -16.99 -3.37 9.84
CA ILE A 103 -16.43 -2.71 11.02
C ILE A 103 -16.68 -3.54 12.29
N THR A 104 -17.84 -4.20 12.39
CA THR A 104 -18.12 -5.15 13.49
C THR A 104 -17.18 -6.35 13.45
N GLY A 105 -16.89 -6.90 12.25
CA GLY A 105 -15.89 -7.95 12.06
C GLY A 105 -14.49 -7.50 12.49
N ILE A 106 -14.05 -6.32 12.05
CA ILE A 106 -12.76 -5.72 12.42
C ILE A 106 -12.67 -5.50 13.93
N LYS A 107 -13.75 -4.99 14.56
CA LYS A 107 -13.80 -4.78 16.01
C LYS A 107 -13.65 -6.10 16.78
N ARG A 108 -14.22 -7.20 16.27
CA ARG A 108 -14.03 -8.54 16.85
C ARG A 108 -12.58 -8.99 16.72
N ALA A 109 -11.99 -8.87 15.53
CA ALA A 109 -10.58 -9.22 15.31
C ALA A 109 -9.63 -8.38 16.20
N LEU A 110 -9.89 -7.08 16.35
CA LEU A 110 -9.13 -6.19 17.24
C LEU A 110 -9.20 -6.63 18.70
N SER A 111 -10.35 -7.14 19.15
CA SER A 111 -10.49 -7.64 20.53
C SER A 111 -9.67 -8.90 20.82
N GLN A 112 -9.27 -9.61 19.75
CA GLN A 112 -8.47 -10.84 19.80
C GLN A 112 -6.98 -10.59 19.51
N SER A 113 -6.62 -9.40 19.02
CA SER A 113 -5.23 -9.01 18.75
C SER A 113 -4.61 -8.35 19.99
N ASP A 114 -3.41 -8.80 20.37
CA ASP A 114 -2.65 -8.19 21.47
C ASP A 114 -2.13 -6.79 21.11
N GLU A 115 -1.78 -6.58 19.83
CA GLU A 115 -1.33 -5.30 19.31
C GLU A 115 -2.46 -4.27 19.32
N LYS A 116 -3.71 -4.69 19.02
CA LYS A 116 -4.87 -3.80 18.87
C LYS A 116 -4.56 -2.64 17.91
N ARG A 117 -3.88 -2.91 16.80
CA ARG A 117 -3.54 -1.95 15.73
C ARG A 117 -4.36 -2.26 14.48
N VAL A 118 -4.66 -1.25 13.67
CA VAL A 118 -5.28 -1.41 12.34
C VAL A 118 -4.34 -0.83 11.29
N GLN A 119 -4.10 -1.59 10.22
CA GLN A 119 -3.39 -1.09 9.05
C GLN A 119 -4.32 -1.17 7.83
N LEU A 120 -4.53 -0.05 7.15
CA LEU A 120 -5.24 -0.01 5.88
C LEU A 120 -4.24 0.11 4.72
N TYR A 121 -4.21 -0.88 3.83
CA TYR A 121 -3.40 -0.84 2.61
C TYR A 121 -4.22 -0.45 1.38
N ILE A 122 -3.71 0.47 0.57
CA ILE A 122 -4.28 0.92 -0.71
C ILE A 122 -3.28 0.59 -1.82
N HIS A 123 -3.67 -0.28 -2.74
CA HIS A 123 -2.78 -0.73 -3.82
C HIS A 123 -2.54 0.36 -4.87
N GLY A 124 -1.53 0.14 -5.71
CA GLY A 124 -1.16 1.01 -6.81
C GLY A 124 -1.78 0.64 -8.16
N TYR A 125 -1.13 1.13 -9.21
CA TYR A 125 -1.48 0.92 -10.61
C TYR A 125 -1.27 -0.53 -11.07
N ASN A 126 -2.07 -0.98 -12.05
CA ASN A 126 -1.90 -2.30 -12.69
C ASN A 126 -2.07 -3.49 -11.71
N ASN A 127 -2.93 -3.34 -10.71
CA ASN A 127 -3.26 -4.38 -9.74
C ASN A 127 -4.64 -4.99 -10.00
N THR A 128 -4.72 -6.32 -9.97
CA THR A 128 -5.98 -7.05 -9.84
C THR A 128 -6.44 -7.09 -8.39
N PHE A 129 -7.66 -7.58 -8.15
CA PHE A 129 -8.14 -7.82 -6.78
C PHE A 129 -7.23 -8.78 -6.00
N ALA A 130 -6.79 -9.87 -6.64
CA ALA A 130 -5.91 -10.87 -6.05
C ALA A 130 -4.55 -10.29 -5.68
N ASP A 131 -3.96 -9.47 -6.56
CA ASP A 131 -2.66 -8.83 -6.31
C ASP A 131 -2.70 -8.00 -5.03
N GLY A 132 -3.76 -7.21 -4.82
CA GLY A 132 -3.91 -6.34 -3.65
C GLY A 132 -4.11 -7.13 -2.34
N VAL A 133 -4.95 -8.17 -2.35
CA VAL A 133 -5.20 -9.02 -1.18
C VAL A 133 -3.92 -9.75 -0.76
N LEU A 134 -3.28 -10.45 -1.69
CA LEU A 134 -2.09 -11.23 -1.38
C LEU A 134 -0.91 -10.33 -0.99
N ARG A 135 -0.80 -9.14 -1.59
CA ARG A 135 0.20 -8.16 -1.17
C ARG A 135 -0.04 -7.67 0.25
N THR A 136 -1.29 -7.46 0.64
CA THR A 136 -1.62 -7.05 2.02
C THR A 136 -1.17 -8.11 3.02
N VAL A 137 -1.39 -9.39 2.73
CA VAL A 137 -0.94 -10.50 3.59
C VAL A 137 0.59 -10.60 3.61
N GLN A 138 1.23 -10.51 2.45
CA GLN A 138 2.70 -10.55 2.37
C GLN A 138 3.32 -9.42 3.20
N MET A 139 2.80 -8.19 3.10
CA MET A 139 3.29 -7.07 3.89
C MET A 139 3.05 -7.28 5.39
N ALA A 140 1.86 -7.76 5.78
CA ALA A 140 1.58 -8.02 7.19
C ALA A 140 2.57 -9.03 7.78
N GLU A 141 2.88 -10.09 7.03
CA GLU A 141 3.82 -11.12 7.47
C GLU A 141 5.27 -10.61 7.47
N ASP A 142 5.73 -10.00 6.39
CA ASP A 142 7.13 -9.59 6.23
C ASP A 142 7.53 -8.41 7.12
N PHE A 143 6.57 -7.59 7.54
CA PHE A 143 6.80 -6.51 8.50
C PHE A 143 6.50 -6.92 9.96
N ASP A 144 6.21 -8.19 10.22
CA ASP A 144 5.82 -8.74 11.53
C ASP A 144 4.61 -8.00 12.15
N PHE A 145 3.65 -7.57 11.33
CA PHE A 145 2.46 -6.86 11.80
C PHE A 145 1.39 -7.86 12.28
N ASN A 146 1.11 -7.90 13.58
CA ASN A 146 0.09 -8.80 14.18
C ASN A 146 -1.19 -8.06 14.61
N GLY A 147 -1.42 -6.88 14.05
CA GLY A 147 -2.69 -6.17 14.12
C GLY A 147 -3.72 -6.69 13.12
N VAL A 148 -4.77 -5.89 12.91
CA VAL A 148 -5.82 -6.18 11.92
C VAL A 148 -5.49 -5.51 10.60
N SER A 149 -5.28 -6.31 9.56
CA SER A 149 -5.01 -5.83 8.20
C SER A 149 -6.31 -5.60 7.43
N ALA A 150 -6.46 -4.38 6.90
CA ALA A 150 -7.52 -3.99 6.01
C ALA A 150 -6.95 -3.59 4.64
N HIS A 151 -7.75 -3.79 3.59
CA HIS A 151 -7.37 -3.46 2.23
C HIS A 151 -8.48 -2.70 1.51
N TYR A 152 -8.13 -1.59 0.86
CA TYR A 152 -9.01 -0.90 -0.08
C TYR A 152 -8.61 -1.24 -1.52
N SER A 153 -9.47 -2.02 -2.19
CA SER A 153 -9.28 -2.43 -3.58
C SER A 153 -10.13 -1.58 -4.51
N TRP A 154 -9.54 -0.55 -5.10
CA TRP A 154 -10.16 0.26 -6.15
C TRP A 154 -10.07 -0.48 -7.51
N PRO A 155 -10.93 -0.15 -8.50
CA PRO A 155 -11.05 -0.89 -9.74
C PRO A 155 -9.93 -0.52 -10.74
N SER A 156 -8.70 -0.91 -10.43
CA SER A 156 -7.60 -0.91 -11.39
C SER A 156 -7.88 -1.94 -12.48
N ALA A 157 -7.52 -1.60 -13.72
CA ALA A 157 -7.61 -2.47 -14.88
C ALA A 157 -6.74 -3.73 -14.77
N GLY A 158 -5.73 -3.74 -13.88
CA GLY A 158 -4.74 -4.81 -13.87
C GLY A 158 -3.98 -4.90 -15.20
N ASN A 159 -3.84 -3.77 -15.91
CA ASN A 159 -3.20 -3.71 -17.23
C ASN A 159 -2.22 -2.53 -17.32
N ALA A 160 -0.96 -2.84 -17.66
CA ALA A 160 0.15 -1.91 -17.82
C ALA A 160 -0.01 -0.87 -18.96
N LEU A 161 -1.05 -1.01 -19.80
CA LEU A 161 -1.40 -0.03 -20.83
C LEU A 161 -2.58 0.87 -20.43
N ALA A 162 -3.29 0.55 -19.34
CA ALA A 162 -4.53 1.21 -18.94
C ALA A 162 -4.31 2.33 -17.90
N TYR A 163 -3.18 3.05 -17.98
CA TYR A 163 -2.82 4.08 -16.99
C TYR A 163 -3.90 5.17 -16.86
N ALA A 164 -4.40 5.69 -17.99
CA ALA A 164 -5.46 6.71 -17.98
C ALA A 164 -6.76 6.21 -17.31
N PHE A 165 -7.15 4.96 -17.59
CA PHE A 165 -8.30 4.34 -16.94
C PHE A 165 -8.12 4.26 -15.43
N ASP A 166 -6.93 3.84 -14.96
CA ASP A 166 -6.62 3.74 -13.54
C ASP A 166 -6.64 5.11 -12.84
N ARG A 167 -6.17 6.17 -13.51
CA ARG A 167 -6.23 7.55 -13.00
C ARG A 167 -7.67 8.04 -12.81
N GLU A 168 -8.59 7.69 -13.70
CA GLU A 168 -10.01 7.99 -13.51
C GLU A 168 -10.66 7.08 -12.46
N SER A 169 -10.26 5.81 -12.40
CA SER A 169 -10.78 4.84 -11.43
C SER A 169 -10.48 5.26 -10.00
N ILE A 170 -9.30 5.82 -9.72
CA ILE A 170 -9.03 6.37 -8.38
C ILE A 170 -9.94 7.55 -8.07
N MET A 171 -10.20 8.45 -9.02
CA MET A 171 -11.06 9.62 -8.80
C MET A 171 -12.51 9.21 -8.49
N ALA A 172 -13.01 8.18 -9.17
CA ALA A 172 -14.30 7.56 -8.88
C ALA A 172 -14.33 6.85 -7.51
N SER A 173 -13.17 6.37 -7.03
CA SER A 173 -13.06 5.59 -5.80
C SER A 173 -12.86 6.43 -4.53
N ARG A 174 -12.76 7.76 -4.64
CA ARG A 174 -12.49 8.66 -3.49
C ARG A 174 -13.51 8.53 -2.37
N ALA A 175 -14.80 8.58 -2.71
CA ALA A 175 -15.88 8.55 -1.73
C ALA A 175 -15.85 7.27 -0.88
N GLY A 176 -15.75 6.09 -1.50
CA GLY A 176 -15.71 4.83 -0.73
C GLY A 176 -14.44 4.65 0.10
N LEU A 177 -13.30 5.23 -0.30
CA LEU A 177 -12.10 5.24 0.55
C LEU A 177 -12.30 6.17 1.75
N GLN A 178 -12.85 7.37 1.52
CA GLN A 178 -13.18 8.31 2.57
C GLN A 178 -14.13 7.68 3.60
N ASP A 179 -15.22 7.05 3.14
CA ASP A 179 -16.19 6.38 4.00
C ASP A 179 -15.55 5.28 4.83
N LEU A 180 -14.65 4.50 4.25
CA LEU A 180 -13.90 3.47 4.98
C LEU A 180 -12.99 4.08 6.05
N ILE A 181 -12.20 5.11 5.70
CA ILE A 181 -11.29 5.78 6.65
C ILE A 181 -12.07 6.37 7.82
N VAL A 182 -13.20 7.05 7.55
CA VAL A 182 -14.08 7.60 8.58
C VAL A 182 -14.60 6.49 9.51
N ALA A 183 -15.01 5.36 8.96
CA ALA A 183 -15.54 4.27 9.77
C ALA A 183 -14.45 3.56 10.59
N LEU A 184 -13.24 3.40 10.04
CA LEU A 184 -12.09 2.88 10.77
C LEU A 184 -11.63 3.84 11.88
N SER A 185 -11.66 5.15 11.66
CA SER A 185 -11.31 6.15 12.69
C SER A 185 -12.25 6.14 13.90
N GLY A 186 -13.45 5.56 13.76
CA GLY A 186 -14.40 5.37 14.85
C GLY A 186 -14.08 4.17 15.75
N LEU A 187 -13.09 3.34 15.40
CA LEU A 187 -12.67 2.21 16.21
C LEU A 187 -11.82 2.65 17.40
N THR A 188 -11.96 1.94 18.52
CA THR A 188 -11.00 2.04 19.63
C THR A 188 -9.82 1.11 19.32
N THR A 189 -8.75 1.68 18.80
CA THR A 189 -7.48 1.02 18.45
C THR A 189 -6.33 1.72 19.16
N LYS A 190 -5.20 1.03 19.35
CA LYS A 190 -3.95 1.67 19.80
C LYS A 190 -3.30 2.48 18.69
N GLU A 191 -3.51 2.04 17.45
CA GLU A 191 -2.93 2.69 16.28
C GLU A 191 -3.79 2.44 15.03
N PHE A 192 -3.97 3.47 14.21
CA PHE A 192 -4.53 3.36 12.87
C PHE A 192 -3.57 3.94 11.82
N THR A 193 -2.89 3.05 11.10
CA THR A 193 -1.96 3.41 10.02
C THR A 193 -2.60 3.22 8.65
N VAL A 194 -2.35 4.14 7.72
CA VAL A 194 -2.74 4.00 6.32
C VAL A 194 -1.51 3.95 5.43
N VAL A 195 -1.39 2.90 4.62
CA VAL A 195 -0.27 2.68 3.69
C VAL A 195 -0.81 2.70 2.27
N ALA A 196 -0.28 3.56 1.42
CA ALA A 196 -0.71 3.70 0.04
C ALA A 196 0.47 3.62 -0.93
N HIS A 197 0.31 2.86 -2.01
CA HIS A 197 1.36 2.66 -3.02
C HIS A 197 1.05 3.39 -4.33
N SER A 198 2.05 4.05 -4.92
CA SER A 198 2.01 4.55 -6.30
C SER A 198 0.80 5.46 -6.57
N VAL A 199 -0.03 5.15 -7.57
CA VAL A 199 -1.27 5.86 -7.90
C VAL A 199 -2.29 5.80 -6.75
N GLY A 200 -2.23 4.78 -5.89
CA GLY A 200 -3.02 4.72 -4.65
C GLY A 200 -2.63 5.79 -3.63
N SER A 201 -1.38 6.28 -3.66
CA SER A 201 -0.96 7.42 -2.84
C SER A 201 -1.66 8.72 -3.25
N ASP A 202 -1.89 8.93 -4.55
CA ASP A 202 -2.65 10.08 -5.05
C ASP A 202 -4.11 10.03 -4.56
N LEU A 203 -4.72 8.84 -4.65
CA LEU A 203 -6.05 8.59 -4.11
C LEU A 203 -6.14 8.93 -2.61
N LEU A 204 -5.16 8.48 -1.82
CA LEU A 204 -5.13 8.78 -0.39
C LEU A 204 -4.97 10.29 -0.15
N MET A 205 -4.05 10.95 -0.83
CA MET A 205 -3.82 12.40 -0.65
C MET A 205 -5.07 13.23 -1.01
N GLU A 206 -5.79 12.85 -2.06
CA GLU A 206 -7.08 13.46 -2.40
C GLU A 206 -8.11 13.29 -1.27
N VAL A 207 -8.22 12.08 -0.70
CA VAL A 207 -9.15 11.83 0.42
C VAL A 207 -8.75 12.57 1.69
N LEU A 208 -7.46 12.63 2.03
CA LEU A 208 -6.99 13.41 3.18
C LEU A 208 -7.28 14.90 3.00
N ARG A 209 -7.08 15.42 1.78
CA ARG A 209 -7.45 16.78 1.41
C ARG A 209 -8.97 17.00 1.54
N ASP A 210 -9.80 16.08 1.05
CA ASP A 210 -11.26 16.18 1.11
C ASP A 210 -11.77 16.16 2.56
N LEU A 211 -11.18 15.33 3.42
CA LEU A 211 -11.43 15.34 4.87
C LEU A 211 -11.04 16.68 5.51
N ALA A 212 -9.89 17.25 5.14
CA ALA A 212 -9.45 18.54 5.67
C ALA A 212 -10.40 19.68 5.28
N ILE A 213 -10.77 19.79 4.00
CA ILE A 213 -11.65 20.88 3.52
C ILE A 213 -13.10 20.75 3.99
N SER A 214 -13.54 19.52 4.30
CA SER A 214 -14.84 19.27 4.90
C SER A 214 -14.85 19.44 6.42
N GLY A 215 -13.73 19.85 7.02
CA GLY A 215 -13.61 20.09 8.46
C GLY A 215 -13.53 18.83 9.32
N ARG A 216 -13.27 17.66 8.72
CA ARG A 216 -13.14 16.35 9.41
C ARG A 216 -11.78 16.14 10.03
N ARG A 217 -11.32 17.13 10.81
CA ARG A 217 -10.05 17.03 11.52
C ARG A 217 -10.06 15.94 12.59
N ASP A 218 -11.24 15.67 13.16
CA ASP A 218 -11.50 14.55 14.06
C ASP A 218 -11.09 13.20 13.47
N VAL A 219 -11.16 13.02 12.15
CA VAL A 219 -10.73 11.80 11.44
C VAL A 219 -9.24 11.81 11.20
N LEU A 220 -8.69 12.94 10.74
CA LEU A 220 -7.26 13.08 10.43
C LEU A 220 -6.38 12.89 11.67
N ASP A 221 -6.84 13.38 12.82
CA ASP A 221 -6.13 13.23 14.10
C ASP A 221 -6.23 11.81 14.69
N LYS A 222 -7.01 10.92 14.07
CA LYS A 222 -7.06 9.48 14.39
C LYS A 222 -6.12 8.65 13.53
N LEU A 223 -5.47 9.25 12.55
CA LEU A 223 -4.46 8.58 11.73
C LEU A 223 -3.13 8.67 12.47
N ASP A 224 -2.77 7.60 13.16
CA ASP A 224 -1.52 7.46 13.91
C ASP A 224 -0.32 7.17 12.99
N GLY A 225 -0.52 7.20 11.68
CA GLY A 225 0.55 7.15 10.68
C GLY A 225 0.02 7.08 9.26
N VAL A 226 0.68 7.80 8.35
CA VAL A 226 0.44 7.70 6.90
C VAL A 226 1.75 7.39 6.20
N VAL A 227 1.76 6.34 5.38
CA VAL A 227 2.93 5.91 4.62
C VAL A 227 2.60 5.91 3.13
N LEU A 228 3.28 6.75 2.36
CA LEU A 228 3.22 6.76 0.91
C LEU A 228 4.45 6.05 0.35
N ILE A 229 4.24 4.95 -0.37
CA ILE A 229 5.32 4.17 -0.98
C ILE A 229 5.37 4.49 -2.47
N SER A 230 6.52 4.97 -2.94
CA SER A 230 6.77 5.40 -4.32
C SER A 230 5.59 6.21 -4.92
N PRO A 231 5.14 7.28 -4.26
CA PRO A 231 3.93 8.01 -4.66
C PRO A 231 4.02 8.51 -6.11
N ASP A 232 3.07 8.08 -6.94
CA ASP A 232 2.89 8.54 -8.32
C ASP A 232 2.02 9.81 -8.33
N ILE A 233 2.57 10.86 -7.71
CA ILE A 233 1.95 12.18 -7.57
C ILE A 233 2.93 13.19 -8.15
N ASP A 234 2.42 14.11 -8.96
CA ASP A 234 3.18 15.29 -9.37
C ASP A 234 3.59 16.12 -8.13
N LEU A 235 4.80 16.68 -8.15
CA LEU A 235 5.33 17.42 -7.01
C LEU A 235 4.45 18.62 -6.62
N ASP A 236 3.96 19.39 -7.59
CA ASP A 236 3.16 20.57 -7.33
C ASP A 236 1.75 20.19 -6.86
N VAL A 237 1.20 19.10 -7.40
CA VAL A 237 -0.05 18.51 -6.91
C VAL A 237 0.08 18.08 -5.45
N PHE A 238 1.15 17.36 -5.09
CA PHE A 238 1.39 16.95 -3.71
C PHE A 238 1.51 18.16 -2.79
N LYS A 239 2.30 19.17 -3.17
CA LYS A 239 2.44 20.42 -2.41
C LYS A 239 1.09 21.10 -2.21
N ALA A 240 0.27 21.20 -3.25
CA ALA A 240 -1.06 21.80 -3.18
C ALA A 240 -2.01 21.00 -2.26
N GLN A 241 -2.00 19.68 -2.34
CA GLN A 241 -2.78 18.80 -1.47
C GLN A 241 -2.31 18.95 -0.01
N ALA A 242 -1.01 18.83 0.26
CA ALA A 242 -0.42 18.93 1.59
C ALA A 242 -0.69 20.30 2.24
N MET A 243 -0.55 21.40 1.49
CA MET A 243 -0.91 22.74 1.97
C MET A 243 -2.39 22.83 2.37
N ARG A 244 -3.27 22.15 1.63
CA ARG A 244 -4.71 22.16 1.92
C ARG A 244 -5.09 21.24 3.08
N ILE A 245 -4.34 20.15 3.29
CA ILE A 245 -4.45 19.30 4.48
C ILE A 245 -4.01 20.05 5.74
N GLY A 246 -3.02 20.94 5.61
CA GLY A 246 -2.46 21.71 6.72
C GLY A 246 -1.53 20.84 7.57
N LYS A 247 -1.91 20.57 8.82
CA LYS A 247 -1.15 19.65 9.67
C LYS A 247 -1.29 18.23 9.13
N LEU A 248 -0.22 17.65 8.57
CA LEU A 248 -0.25 16.26 8.12
C LEU A 248 -0.48 15.31 9.32
N PRO A 249 -1.12 14.14 9.12
CA PRO A 249 -1.07 13.04 10.08
C PRO A 249 0.36 12.73 10.49
N ASP A 250 0.60 12.44 11.77
CA ASP A 250 1.95 12.29 12.32
C ASP A 250 2.15 10.85 12.85
N PRO A 251 3.13 10.08 12.34
CA PRO A 251 4.07 10.44 11.29
C PRO A 251 3.46 10.41 9.88
N PHE A 252 3.92 11.36 9.05
CA PHE A 252 3.73 11.31 7.61
C PHE A 252 5.03 10.83 6.96
N ILE A 253 4.99 9.69 6.27
CA ILE A 253 6.17 9.02 5.74
C ILE A 253 6.06 8.92 4.22
N VAL A 254 7.08 9.38 3.51
CA VAL A 254 7.24 9.23 2.08
C VAL A 254 8.44 8.32 1.84
N ILE A 255 8.21 7.13 1.28
CA ILE A 255 9.27 6.23 0.86
C ILE A 255 9.45 6.37 -0.64
N ALA A 256 10.66 6.74 -1.08
CA ALA A 256 10.96 7.07 -2.45
C ALA A 256 12.24 6.37 -2.94
N SER A 257 12.35 6.26 -4.26
CA SER A 257 13.52 5.72 -4.93
C SER A 257 13.84 6.63 -6.12
N PRO A 258 14.87 7.50 -6.03
CA PRO A 258 15.30 8.35 -7.15
C PRO A 258 15.50 7.60 -8.49
N ASN A 259 15.81 6.30 -8.43
CA ASN A 259 16.03 5.44 -9.59
C ASN A 259 14.78 4.63 -10.00
N ASP A 260 13.58 5.05 -9.59
CA ASP A 260 12.30 4.41 -9.93
C ASP A 260 11.99 4.55 -11.42
N ARG A 261 11.99 3.41 -12.11
CA ARG A 261 11.81 3.35 -13.56
C ARG A 261 10.34 3.47 -13.96
N ALA A 262 9.42 3.04 -13.10
CA ALA A 262 7.99 3.13 -13.39
C ALA A 262 7.54 4.61 -13.34
N LEU A 263 8.00 5.35 -12.34
CA LEU A 263 7.70 6.78 -12.23
C LEU A 263 8.31 7.60 -13.36
N THR A 264 9.48 7.21 -13.87
CA THR A 264 10.05 7.81 -15.09
C THR A 264 9.11 7.66 -16.30
N VAL A 265 8.44 6.52 -16.45
CA VAL A 265 7.46 6.29 -17.52
C VAL A 265 6.19 7.09 -17.27
N SER A 266 5.65 7.07 -16.04
CA SER A 266 4.47 7.86 -15.66
C SER A 266 4.68 9.36 -15.94
N ALA A 267 5.80 9.92 -15.51
CA ALA A 267 6.14 11.33 -15.74
C ALA A 267 6.11 11.69 -17.23
N ARG A 268 6.69 10.83 -18.09
CA ARG A 268 6.64 11.02 -19.55
C ARG A 268 5.24 10.93 -20.11
N LEU A 269 4.41 10.00 -19.63
CA LEU A 269 3.02 9.84 -20.10
C LEU A 269 2.14 11.03 -19.74
N THR A 270 2.41 11.71 -18.63
CA THR A 270 1.65 12.90 -18.20
C THR A 270 2.29 14.22 -18.59
N GLY A 271 3.40 14.22 -19.33
CA GLY A 271 4.11 15.43 -19.73
C GLY A 271 4.79 16.17 -18.56
N GLN A 272 5.05 15.47 -17.46
CA GLN A 272 5.64 16.02 -16.23
C GLN A 272 7.10 15.60 -16.08
N VAL A 273 7.83 16.38 -15.27
CA VAL A 273 9.29 16.19 -15.08
C VAL A 273 9.62 15.62 -13.69
N SER A 274 8.72 15.73 -12.70
CA SER A 274 9.01 15.33 -11.32
C SER A 274 7.83 14.62 -10.64
N ARG A 275 8.09 13.44 -10.09
CA ARG A 275 7.17 12.68 -9.23
C ARG A 275 7.72 12.60 -7.82
N VAL A 276 6.85 12.68 -6.82
CA VAL A 276 7.26 12.62 -5.41
C VAL A 276 8.05 11.34 -5.10
N GLY A 277 7.62 10.18 -5.62
CA GLY A 277 8.29 8.91 -5.37
C GLY A 277 9.65 8.74 -6.06
N SER A 278 10.02 9.63 -6.97
CA SER A 278 11.33 9.63 -7.65
C SER A 278 12.18 10.86 -7.32
N LEU A 279 11.85 11.60 -6.27
CA LEU A 279 12.63 12.76 -5.85
C LEU A 279 14.02 12.33 -5.39
N GLY A 280 15.05 12.93 -5.99
CA GLY A 280 16.45 12.83 -5.55
C GLY A 280 16.78 13.74 -4.36
N ASP A 281 15.96 14.75 -4.13
CA ASP A 281 16.16 15.79 -3.12
C ASP A 281 14.86 16.03 -2.35
N SER A 282 14.95 15.93 -1.02
CA SER A 282 13.83 16.13 -0.09
C SER A 282 13.61 17.60 0.26
N ASP A 283 14.54 18.50 -0.08
CA ASP A 283 14.45 19.92 0.25
C ASP A 283 13.20 20.58 -0.36
N GLU A 284 12.78 20.08 -1.52
CA GLU A 284 11.51 20.43 -2.19
C GLU A 284 10.27 20.17 -1.32
N LEU A 285 10.38 19.26 -0.35
CA LEU A 285 9.32 18.92 0.61
C LEU A 285 9.55 19.57 1.98
N GLY A 286 10.62 20.35 2.19
CA GLY A 286 11.03 20.88 3.50
C GLY A 286 10.03 21.82 4.19
N ALA A 287 8.95 22.20 3.51
CA ALA A 287 7.85 22.99 4.08
C ALA A 287 6.81 22.13 4.84
N PHE A 288 6.96 20.81 4.85
CA PHE A 288 6.03 19.89 5.48
C PHE A 288 6.74 19.05 6.54
N ASP A 289 6.06 18.79 7.65
CA ASP A 289 6.53 17.88 8.69
C ASP A 289 6.31 16.43 8.23
N LEU A 290 7.31 15.87 7.54
CA LEU A 290 7.29 14.51 7.05
C LEU A 290 8.67 13.84 7.12
N LEU A 291 8.66 12.51 7.14
CA LEU A 291 9.84 11.67 7.02
C LEU A 291 9.99 11.21 5.57
N PHE A 292 11.15 11.45 4.97
CA PHE A 292 11.47 11.02 3.61
C PHE A 292 12.50 9.88 3.64
N LEU A 293 12.10 8.66 3.31
CA LEU A 293 12.99 7.49 3.27
C LEU A 293 13.40 7.22 1.83
N ASP A 294 14.69 7.36 1.56
CA ASP A 294 15.31 7.01 0.29
C ASP A 294 15.79 5.55 0.35
N VAL A 295 15.16 4.70 -0.46
CA VAL A 295 15.46 3.26 -0.56
C VAL A 295 16.22 2.91 -1.84
N SER A 296 16.76 3.89 -2.56
CA SER A 296 17.44 3.65 -3.84
C SER A 296 18.66 2.72 -3.76
N GLY A 297 19.32 2.66 -2.59
CA GLY A 297 20.43 1.76 -2.31
C GLY A 297 20.02 0.28 -2.11
N LEU A 298 18.73 0.00 -1.94
CA LEU A 298 18.23 -1.30 -1.47
C LEU A 298 17.62 -2.14 -2.59
N SER A 299 18.25 -2.14 -3.77
CA SER A 299 17.65 -2.64 -5.01
C SER A 299 17.71 -4.17 -5.23
N SER A 300 17.94 -4.94 -4.18
CA SER A 300 17.88 -6.41 -4.18
C SER A 300 16.43 -6.92 -4.23
N GLY A 301 16.22 -8.13 -4.75
CA GLY A 301 14.88 -8.72 -4.91
C GLY A 301 14.35 -8.73 -6.35
N GLY A 302 13.07 -9.12 -6.50
CA GLY A 302 12.41 -9.35 -7.80
C GLY A 302 11.86 -8.11 -8.51
N ASP A 303 11.81 -6.95 -7.84
CA ASP A 303 11.27 -5.71 -8.43
C ASP A 303 12.29 -4.99 -9.33
N ARG A 304 12.27 -5.38 -10.60
CA ARG A 304 13.14 -4.80 -11.64
C ARG A 304 12.82 -3.33 -11.97
N LEU A 305 11.64 -2.83 -11.60
CA LEU A 305 11.23 -1.44 -11.82
C LEU A 305 11.66 -0.52 -10.68
N ARG A 306 12.03 -1.08 -9.52
CA ARG A 306 12.39 -0.34 -8.30
C ARG A 306 11.27 0.61 -7.84
N HIS A 307 10.04 0.17 -8.04
CA HIS A 307 8.81 0.93 -7.79
C HIS A 307 8.09 0.51 -6.52
N PHE A 308 8.44 -0.64 -5.96
CA PHE A 308 7.92 -1.14 -4.72
C PHE A 308 9.00 -1.83 -3.88
N THR A 309 10.25 -1.33 -4.01
CA THR A 309 11.43 -1.81 -3.28
C THR A 309 11.16 -1.96 -1.78
N ALA A 310 10.45 -1.01 -1.18
CA ALA A 310 10.16 -1.01 0.26
C ALA A 310 9.52 -2.30 0.77
N ALA A 311 8.68 -2.96 -0.04
CA ALA A 311 7.94 -4.17 0.34
C ALA A 311 8.27 -5.39 -0.53
N SER A 312 9.27 -5.30 -1.41
CA SER A 312 9.70 -6.39 -2.30
C SER A 312 11.20 -6.73 -2.21
N SER A 313 12.00 -5.85 -1.63
CA SER A 313 13.40 -6.10 -1.30
C SER A 313 13.48 -6.67 0.12
N PRO A 314 13.99 -7.91 0.31
CA PRO A 314 14.20 -8.48 1.64
C PRO A 314 15.05 -7.55 2.54
N GLU A 315 16.07 -6.94 1.95
CA GLU A 315 16.96 -5.99 2.62
C GLU A 315 16.18 -4.75 3.08
N ALA A 316 15.34 -4.17 2.21
CA ALA A 316 14.53 -3.02 2.59
C ALA A 316 13.50 -3.35 3.66
N ILE A 317 12.84 -4.49 3.53
CA ILE A 317 11.88 -5.00 4.52
C ILE A 317 12.53 -5.12 5.88
N ARG A 318 13.68 -5.80 5.98
CA ARG A 318 14.41 -5.98 7.25
C ARG A 318 14.77 -4.64 7.89
N LEU A 319 15.27 -3.69 7.10
CA LEU A 319 15.65 -2.37 7.60
C LEU A 319 14.44 -1.56 8.08
N ILE A 320 13.38 -1.48 7.28
CA ILE A 320 12.16 -0.74 7.65
C ILE A 320 11.49 -1.39 8.87
N ARG A 321 11.42 -2.73 8.92
CA ARG A 321 10.91 -3.47 10.08
C ARG A 321 11.72 -3.19 11.34
N GLN A 322 13.05 -3.17 11.24
CA GLN A 322 13.92 -2.84 12.38
C GLN A 322 13.71 -1.40 12.85
N LEU A 323 13.58 -0.45 11.92
CA LEU A 323 13.27 0.95 12.24
C LEU A 323 11.93 1.07 12.97
N SER A 324 10.88 0.39 12.49
CA SER A 324 9.58 0.35 13.15
C SER A 324 9.68 -0.20 14.57
N LYS A 325 10.33 -1.36 14.76
CA LYS A 325 10.51 -1.97 16.09
C LYS A 325 11.29 -1.06 17.05
N THR A 326 12.29 -0.34 16.54
CA THR A 326 13.08 0.60 17.34
C THR A 326 12.24 1.82 17.74
N ALA A 327 11.41 2.33 16.83
CA ALA A 327 10.48 3.42 17.11
C ALA A 327 9.42 3.01 18.15
N ASP A 328 8.88 1.79 18.05
CA ASP A 328 7.93 1.24 19.01
C ASP A 328 8.56 1.10 20.41
N ALA A 329 9.85 0.74 20.50
CA ALA A 329 10.54 0.51 21.76
C ALA A 329 11.06 1.79 22.44
N LEU A 330 11.58 2.76 21.67
CA LEU A 330 12.32 3.91 22.18
C LEU A 330 11.61 5.25 21.94
N GLY A 331 10.52 5.24 21.18
CA GLY A 331 9.91 6.44 20.62
C GLY A 331 10.61 6.90 19.34
N ARG A 332 9.83 7.56 18.47
CA ARG A 332 10.26 7.98 17.12
C ARG A 332 11.55 8.80 17.11
N ASP A 333 11.64 9.84 17.94
CA ASP A 333 12.80 10.74 17.96
C ASP A 333 14.10 10.03 18.37
N ALA A 334 13.99 9.01 19.23
CA ALA A 334 15.12 8.19 19.64
C ALA A 334 15.52 7.21 18.51
N ALA A 335 14.55 6.61 17.83
CA ALA A 335 14.79 5.72 16.69
C ALA A 335 15.45 6.43 15.50
N LEU A 336 15.24 7.75 15.36
CA LEU A 336 15.84 8.58 14.32
C LEU A 336 17.24 9.10 14.65
N ARG A 337 17.87 8.66 15.76
CA ARG A 337 19.21 9.13 16.14
C ARG A 337 20.30 8.53 15.23
N PRO A 338 21.27 9.36 14.79
CA PRO A 338 22.46 8.87 14.07
C PRO A 338 23.15 7.75 14.86
N GLY A 339 23.48 6.64 14.20
CA GLY A 339 24.09 5.44 14.82
C GLY A 339 23.11 4.34 15.21
N LEU A 340 21.80 4.61 15.29
CA LEU A 340 20.75 3.57 15.43
C LEU A 340 20.09 3.20 14.10
N ILE A 341 20.32 4.01 13.07
CA ILE A 341 19.85 3.78 11.70
C ILE A 341 21.03 3.33 10.84
N PRO A 342 20.93 2.22 10.09
CA PRO A 342 21.92 1.83 9.08
C PRO A 342 21.77 2.70 7.83
N GLY A 343 22.14 3.97 7.96
CA GLY A 343 21.96 4.99 6.94
C GLY A 343 22.26 6.40 7.45
N SER A 344 22.18 7.39 6.57
CA SER A 344 22.41 8.79 6.91
C SER A 344 21.09 9.52 7.18
N VAL A 345 21.03 10.30 8.26
CA VAL A 345 19.89 11.17 8.60
C VAL A 345 20.26 12.62 8.27
N ILE A 346 19.47 13.27 7.43
CA ILE A 346 19.62 14.67 7.02
C ILE A 346 18.33 15.40 7.40
N ARG A 347 18.42 16.46 8.20
CA ARG A 347 17.26 17.31 8.53
C ARG A 347 17.26 18.56 7.66
N ALA A 348 16.22 18.72 6.85
CA ALA A 348 16.00 19.87 5.98
C ALA A 348 14.71 20.58 6.39
N ARG A 349 14.85 21.66 7.17
CA ARG A 349 13.72 22.41 7.76
C ARG A 349 12.80 21.49 8.58
N GLN A 350 11.57 21.23 8.12
CA GLN A 350 10.61 20.35 8.78
C GLN A 350 10.71 18.89 8.29
N THR A 351 11.36 18.65 7.16
CA THR A 351 11.52 17.30 6.60
C THR A 351 12.75 16.61 7.16
N THR A 352 12.59 15.36 7.59
CA THR A 352 13.73 14.50 7.94
C THR A 352 13.93 13.46 6.85
N ARG A 353 15.05 13.55 6.13
CA ARG A 353 15.47 12.57 5.13
C ARG A 353 16.34 11.48 5.76
N ILE A 354 16.05 10.24 5.42
CA ILE A 354 16.80 9.06 5.82
C ILE A 354 17.20 8.32 4.54
N ILE A 355 18.51 8.14 4.33
CA ILE A 355 19.02 7.38 3.17
C ILE A 355 19.44 6.01 3.67
N LEU A 356 18.77 4.97 3.19
CA LEU A 356 19.05 3.58 3.58
C LEU A 356 19.96 2.89 2.56
N GLY A 357 20.83 2.01 3.06
CA GLY A 357 21.74 1.22 2.21
C GLY A 357 23.00 1.97 1.77
N GLN A 358 23.42 2.99 2.52
CA GLN A 358 24.78 3.56 2.45
C GLN A 358 25.62 2.99 3.63
N PRO A 359 26.93 2.74 3.43
CA PRO A 359 27.82 2.23 4.48
C PRO A 359 28.05 3.22 5.63
#